data_AF-A0A3N1XZ91-F1
#
_entry.id   AF-A0A3N1XZ91-F1
#
_cell.length_a   1.000
_cell.length_b   1.000
_cell.length_c   1.000
_cell.angle_alpha   90.00
_cell.angle_beta   90.00
_cell.angle_gamma   90.00
#
_symmetry.space_group_name_H-M   'P 1'
#
loop_
_entity.id
_entity.type
_entity.pdbx_description
1 polymer ?
#
loop_
_entity_poly.entity_id
_entity_poly.type
_entity_poly.pdbx_seq_one_letter_code
_entity_poly.pdbx_strand_id
1 'polypeptide(L)'
;MENFETILFQIISYVGSARSSYIEAIGHARSGDFDKSDELMKCGKDQFNEGHHAHMELIQKSASGELDIDNYQLLLMHAEDQLMSAEAFGILAEEFMELYKILNDKGIIGKA
;
A
#
# COMPACT_ATOMS: atom_id res chain seq x y z
N MET A 1 -16.73 21.67 7.16
CA MET A 1 -15.34 21.22 7.24
C MET A 1 -15.40 19.72 7.13
N GLU A 2 -14.98 19.12 6.02
CA GLU A 2 -14.54 17.72 6.08
C GLU A 2 -13.49 17.66 7.18
N ASN A 3 -13.69 16.79 8.16
CA ASN A 3 -12.79 16.70 9.30
C ASN A 3 -11.43 16.21 8.75
N PHE A 4 -10.38 17.02 8.85
CA PHE A 4 -9.03 16.68 8.37
C PHE A 4 -8.56 15.31 8.91
N GLU A 5 -8.94 15.02 10.16
CA GLU A 5 -8.80 13.72 10.80
C GLU A 5 -9.44 12.57 9.99
N THR A 6 -10.61 12.78 9.38
CA THR A 6 -11.26 11.79 8.52
C THR A 6 -10.44 11.48 7.28
N ILE A 7 -9.83 12.49 6.65
CA ILE A 7 -8.94 12.27 5.49
C ILE A 7 -7.70 11.49 5.93
N LEU A 8 -7.12 11.82 7.07
CA LEU A 8 -5.98 11.07 7.63
C LEU A 8 -6.35 9.61 7.92
N PHE A 9 -7.49 9.35 8.55
CA PHE A 9 -7.96 7.97 8.79
C PHE A 9 -8.27 7.23 7.48
N GLN A 10 -8.78 7.93 6.47
CA GLN A 10 -9.00 7.37 5.15
C GLN A 10 -7.66 6.93 4.52
N ILE A 11 -6.64 7.79 4.55
CA ILE A 11 -5.28 7.43 4.10
C ILE A 11 -4.79 6.19 4.85
N ILE A 12 -4.78 6.23 6.19
CA ILE A 12 -4.29 5.12 7.04
C ILE A 12 -5.01 3.81 6.70
N SER A 13 -6.34 3.84 6.57
CA SER A 13 -7.15 2.66 6.28
C SER A 13 -6.81 2.07 4.90
N TYR A 14 -6.79 2.90 3.86
CA TYR A 14 -6.51 2.44 2.50
C TYR A 14 -5.09 1.91 2.34
N VAL A 15 -4.08 2.66 2.81
CA VAL A 15 -2.68 2.26 2.66
C VAL A 15 -2.32 1.07 3.56
N GLY A 16 -2.94 0.94 4.74
CA GLY A 16 -2.78 -0.23 5.60
C GLY A 16 -3.39 -1.49 5.00
N SER A 17 -4.52 -1.36 4.30
CA SER A 17 -5.13 -2.46 3.53
C SER A 17 -4.25 -2.84 2.34
N ALA A 18 -3.73 -1.84 1.62
CA ALA A 18 -2.83 -2.06 0.49
C ALA A 18 -1.58 -2.85 0.91
N ARG A 19 -0.94 -2.40 2.01
CA ARG A 19 0.23 -3.06 2.59
C ARG A 19 -0.05 -4.52 2.96
N SER A 20 -1.20 -4.79 3.56
CA SER A 20 -1.61 -6.15 3.92
C SER A 20 -1.76 -7.02 2.66
N SER A 21 -2.43 -6.50 1.63
CA SER A 21 -2.59 -7.19 0.35
C SER A 21 -1.25 -7.51 -0.31
N TYR A 22 -0.28 -6.60 -0.29
CA TYR A 22 1.07 -6.85 -0.83
C TYR A 22 1.81 -7.94 -0.06
N ILE A 23 1.74 -7.93 1.28
CA ILE A 23 2.38 -8.97 2.11
C ILE A 23 1.75 -10.34 1.85
N GLU A 24 0.42 -10.41 1.75
CA GLU A 24 -0.29 -11.65 1.42
C GLU A 24 0.05 -12.14 0.00
N ALA A 25 0.13 -11.24 -0.98
CA ALA A 25 0.53 -11.56 -2.35
C ALA A 25 1.90 -12.25 -2.40
N ILE A 26 2.89 -11.72 -1.67
CA ILE A 26 4.22 -12.34 -1.54
C ILE A 26 4.11 -13.76 -0.98
N GLY A 27 3.23 -13.97 0.01
CA GLY A 27 2.97 -15.28 0.61
C GLY A 27 2.39 -16.29 -0.39
N HIS A 28 1.40 -15.88 -1.18
CA HIS A 28 0.80 -16.72 -2.22
C HIS A 28 1.80 -17.04 -3.35
N ALA A 29 2.57 -16.07 -3.82
CA ALA A 29 3.61 -16.28 -4.83
C ALA A 29 4.67 -17.29 -4.35
N ARG A 30 5.09 -17.20 -3.08
CA ARG A 30 6.02 -18.16 -2.47
C ARG A 30 5.50 -19.59 -2.50
N SER A 31 4.19 -19.78 -2.35
CA SER A 31 3.52 -21.07 -2.39
C SER A 31 3.21 -21.55 -3.82
N GLY A 32 3.51 -20.76 -4.85
CA GLY A 32 3.22 -21.06 -6.25
C GLY A 32 1.79 -20.71 -6.69
N ASP A 33 0.99 -20.08 -5.81
CA ASP A 33 -0.36 -19.60 -6.12
C ASP A 33 -0.29 -18.20 -6.74
N PHE A 34 0.19 -18.15 -7.99
CA PHE A 34 0.41 -16.90 -8.70
C PHE A 34 -0.88 -16.18 -9.09
N ASP A 35 -1.96 -16.93 -9.36
CA ASP A 35 -3.27 -16.33 -9.67
C ASP A 35 -3.78 -15.51 -8.48
N LYS A 36 -3.72 -16.07 -7.26
CA LYS A 36 -4.14 -15.32 -6.07
C LYS A 36 -3.19 -14.19 -5.73
N SER A 37 -1.88 -14.39 -5.96
CA SER A 37 -0.88 -13.35 -5.78
C SER A 37 -1.14 -12.14 -6.68
N ASP A 38 -1.40 -12.35 -7.97
CA ASP A 38 -1.69 -11.29 -8.93
C ASP A 38 -3.02 -10.57 -8.59
N GLU A 39 -4.05 -11.30 -8.12
CA GLU A 39 -5.30 -10.70 -7.61
C GLU A 39 -5.06 -9.77 -6.42
N LEU A 40 -4.28 -10.21 -5.44
CA LEU A 40 -3.95 -9.44 -4.24
C LEU A 40 -3.07 -8.23 -4.57
N MET A 41 -2.13 -8.35 -5.52
CA MET A 41 -1.35 -7.21 -5.99
C MET A 41 -2.21 -6.14 -6.64
N LYS A 42 -3.19 -6.55 -7.45
CA LYS A 42 -4.14 -5.61 -8.04
C LYS A 42 -4.99 -4.94 -6.97
N CYS A 43 -5.55 -5.72 -6.04
CA CYS A 43 -6.32 -5.19 -4.91
C CYS A 43 -5.50 -4.17 -4.09
N GLY A 44 -4.24 -4.51 -3.80
CA GLY A 44 -3.33 -3.62 -3.07
C GLY A 44 -3.06 -2.32 -3.82
N LYS A 45 -2.84 -2.38 -5.14
CA LYS A 45 -2.65 -1.17 -5.97
C LYS A 45 -3.89 -0.28 -6.00
N ASP A 46 -5.06 -0.89 -6.17
CA ASP A 46 -6.32 -0.15 -6.18
C ASP A 46 -6.53 0.58 -4.84
N GLN A 47 -6.31 -0.11 -3.71
CA GLN A 47 -6.37 0.49 -2.38
C GLN A 47 -5.31 1.58 -2.15
N PHE A 48 -4.08 1.34 -2.60
CA PHE A 48 -2.99 2.33 -2.47
C PHE A 48 -3.33 3.61 -3.23
N ASN A 49 -3.88 3.49 -4.43
CA ASN A 49 -4.28 4.65 -5.24
C ASN A 49 -5.35 5.49 -4.54
N GLU A 50 -6.35 4.87 -3.90
CA GLU A 50 -7.36 5.60 -3.12
C GLU A 50 -6.72 6.38 -1.95
N GLY A 51 -5.81 5.75 -1.20
CA GLY A 51 -5.07 6.42 -0.14
C GLY A 51 -4.16 7.54 -0.66
N HIS A 52 -3.50 7.31 -1.80
CA HIS A 52 -2.62 8.28 -2.43
C HIS A 52 -3.39 9.48 -2.99
N HIS A 53 -4.61 9.29 -3.52
CA HIS A 53 -5.48 10.38 -3.94
C HIS A 53 -5.87 11.28 -2.77
N ALA A 54 -6.29 10.69 -1.65
CA ALA A 54 -6.59 11.44 -0.42
C ALA A 54 -5.35 12.22 0.09
N HIS A 55 -4.16 11.62 0.03
CA HIS A 55 -2.91 12.30 0.36
C HIS A 55 -2.61 13.49 -0.58
N MET A 56 -2.83 13.34 -1.89
CA MET A 56 -2.66 14.44 -2.85
C MET A 56 -3.58 15.63 -2.58
N GLU A 57 -4.82 15.37 -2.12
CA GLU A 57 -5.73 16.44 -1.69
C GLU A 57 -5.18 17.20 -0.47
N LEU A 58 -4.52 16.51 0.46
CA LEU A 58 -3.87 17.17 1.61
C LEU A 58 -2.70 18.06 1.16
N ILE A 59 -1.89 17.61 0.22
CA ILE A 59 -0.82 18.45 -0.35
C ILE A 59 -1.41 19.74 -0.96
N GLN A 60 -2.50 19.63 -1.71
CA GLN A 60 -3.16 20.79 -2.31
C GLN A 60 -3.71 21.77 -1.26
N LYS A 61 -4.39 21.25 -0.23
CA LYS A 61 -4.90 22.05 0.91
C LYS A 61 -3.77 22.71 1.71
N SER A 62 -2.58 22.09 1.72
CA SER A 62 -1.40 22.62 2.41
C SER A 62 -0.84 23.80 1.65
N ALA A 63 -0.72 23.65 0.32
CA ALA A 63 -0.25 24.70 -0.57
C ALA A 63 -1.19 25.92 -0.62
N SER A 64 -2.50 25.75 -0.41
CA SER A 64 -3.45 26.86 -0.33
C SER A 64 -3.45 27.60 1.02
N GLY A 65 -2.69 27.11 2.02
CA GLY A 65 -2.67 27.67 3.37
C GLY A 65 -3.92 27.36 4.19
N GLU A 66 -4.72 26.37 3.77
CA GLU A 66 -5.97 25.96 4.42
C GLU A 66 -5.74 24.87 5.49
N LEU A 67 -4.49 24.46 5.72
CA LEU A 67 -4.13 23.43 6.69
C LEU A 67 -3.58 24.00 8.01
N ASP A 68 -4.35 23.80 9.07
CA ASP A 68 -3.87 23.94 10.46
C ASP A 68 -3.25 22.60 10.92
N ILE A 69 -1.93 22.49 10.73
CA ILE A 69 -1.17 21.24 10.93
C ILE A 69 -0.91 20.97 12.42
N ASP A 70 -0.94 22.01 13.27
CA ASP A 70 -0.46 21.94 14.65
C ASP A 70 -1.28 20.97 15.52
N ASN A 71 -2.58 20.85 15.25
CA ASN A 71 -3.48 19.98 16.02
C ASN A 71 -3.39 18.49 15.63
N TYR A 72 -2.71 18.16 14.53
CA TYR A 72 -2.77 16.82 13.92
C TYR A 72 -1.41 16.27 13.52
N GLN A 73 -0.32 16.93 13.92
CA GLN A 73 1.04 16.61 13.50
C GLN A 73 1.41 15.13 13.67
N LEU A 74 1.03 14.50 14.79
CA LEU A 74 1.33 13.08 15.04
C LEU A 74 0.52 12.15 14.13
N LEU A 75 -0.77 12.44 13.92
CA LEU A 75 -1.64 11.61 13.08
C LEU A 75 -1.25 11.75 11.60
N LEU A 76 -0.92 12.96 11.15
CA LEU A 76 -0.38 13.22 9.82
C LEU A 76 0.93 12.44 9.61
N MET A 77 1.90 12.58 10.52
CA MET A 77 3.17 11.84 10.45
C MET A 77 2.94 10.33 10.38
N HIS A 78 1.97 9.81 11.13
CA HIS A 78 1.62 8.40 11.07
C HIS A 78 1.01 7.99 9.72
N ALA A 79 0.11 8.81 9.16
CA ALA A 79 -0.46 8.57 7.84
C ALA A 79 0.63 8.56 6.74
N GLU A 80 1.56 9.51 6.76
CA GLU A 80 2.70 9.57 5.85
C GLU A 80 3.62 8.34 5.99
N ASP A 81 3.95 7.92 7.21
CA ASP A 81 4.74 6.70 7.47
C ASP A 81 4.08 5.46 6.88
N GLN A 82 2.77 5.30 7.10
CA GLN A 82 2.02 4.17 6.57
C GLN A 82 1.93 4.18 5.04
N LEU A 83 1.73 5.36 4.43
CA LEU A 83 1.70 5.54 2.98
C LEU A 83 3.02 5.12 2.35
N MET A 84 4.14 5.68 2.82
CA MET A 84 5.47 5.37 2.29
C MET A 84 5.85 3.90 2.51
N SER A 85 5.47 3.34 3.66
CA SER A 85 5.65 1.90 3.93
C SER A 85 4.87 1.06 2.92
N ALA A 86 3.60 1.37 2.67
CA ALA A 86 2.79 0.64 1.69
C ALA A 86 3.37 0.72 0.28
N GLU A 87 3.87 1.88 -0.16
CA GLU A 87 4.54 2.05 -1.45
C GLU A 87 5.77 1.15 -1.57
N ALA A 88 6.65 1.18 -0.56
CA ALA A 88 7.86 0.35 -0.53
C ALA A 88 7.53 -1.15 -0.56
N PHE A 89 6.51 -1.59 0.20
CA PHE A 89 6.05 -2.98 0.15
C PHE A 89 5.46 -3.35 -1.21
N GLY A 90 4.77 -2.44 -1.90
CA GLY A 90 4.25 -2.66 -3.25
C GLY A 90 5.38 -2.90 -4.27
N ILE A 91 6.39 -2.02 -4.28
CA ILE A 91 7.57 -2.16 -5.15
C ILE A 91 8.29 -3.48 -4.88
N LEU A 92 8.55 -3.80 -3.61
CA LEU A 92 9.22 -5.04 -3.24
C LEU A 92 8.39 -6.28 -3.57
N ALA A 93 7.06 -6.21 -3.42
CA ALA A 93 6.18 -7.32 -3.74
C ALA A 93 6.25 -7.69 -5.23
N GLU A 94 6.29 -6.71 -6.13
CA GLU A 94 6.48 -6.95 -7.57
C GLU A 94 7.78 -7.72 -7.86
N GLU A 95 8.90 -7.27 -7.28
CA GLU A 95 10.20 -7.94 -7.42
C GLU A 95 10.17 -9.37 -6.85
N PHE A 96 9.50 -9.58 -5.70
CA PHE A 96 9.35 -10.91 -5.12
C PHE A 96 8.49 -11.83 -5.98
N MET A 97 7.42 -11.33 -6.60
CA MET A 97 6.60 -12.14 -7.49
C MET A 97 7.41 -12.66 -8.67
N GLU A 98 8.19 -11.79 -9.32
CA GLU A 98 9.04 -12.18 -10.44
C GLU A 98 10.11 -13.20 -10.00
N LEU A 99 10.74 -12.95 -8.85
CA LEU A 99 11.70 -13.88 -8.26
C LEU A 99 11.07 -15.26 -8.02
N TYR A 100 9.86 -15.32 -7.46
CA TYR A 100 9.18 -16.60 -7.20
C TYR A 100 8.74 -17.29 -8.49
N LYS A 101 8.32 -16.56 -9.53
CA LYS A 101 8.04 -17.14 -10.86
C LYS A 101 9.30 -17.82 -11.43
N ILE A 102 10.46 -17.15 -11.39
CA ILE A 102 11.76 -17.72 -11.82
C ILE A 102 12.13 -18.97 -11.01
N LEU A 103 11.93 -18.96 -9.69
CA LEU A 103 12.22 -20.11 -8.83
C LEU A 103 11.29 -21.30 -9.11
N ASN A 104 10.02 -21.02 -9.40
CA ASN A 104 9.03 -22.04 -9.77
C ASN A 104 9.36 -22.67 -11.12
N ASP A 105 9.75 -21.87 -12.12
CA ASP A 105 10.17 -22.34 -13.45
C ASP A 105 11.42 -23.24 -13.38
N LYS A 106 12.31 -22.98 -12.41
CA LYS A 106 13.46 -23.83 -12.09
C LYS A 106 13.11 -25.06 -11.26
N GLY A 107 11.85 -25.23 -10.85
CA GLY A 107 11.36 -26.32 -10.03
C GLY A 107 11.95 -26.36 -8.61
N ILE A 108 12.35 -25.19 -8.08
CA ILE A 108 12.91 -25.02 -6.73
C ILE A 108 11.78 -24.91 -5.70
N ILE A 109 10.70 -24.20 -6.05
CA ILE A 109 9.45 -24.12 -5.30
C ILE A 109 8.33 -24.78 -6.12
N GLY A 110 7.18 -25.09 -5.51
CA GLY A 110 6.02 -25.68 -6.22
C GLY A 110 6.08 -27.20 -6.46
N LYS A 111 7.12 -27.91 -5.99
CA LYS A 111 7.11 -29.39 -5.90
C LYS A 111 6.46 -29.84 -4.59
N ALA A 112 5.15 -30.00 -4.61
CA ALA A 112 4.43 -30.93 -3.75
C ALA A 112 3.85 -32.04 -4.63
#